data_AF-A0A536MZ03-F1
#
_entry.id   AF-A0A536MZ03-F1
#
_cell.length_a   1.000
_cell.length_b   1.000
_cell.length_c   1.000
_cell.angle_alpha   90.00
_cell.angle_beta   90.00
_cell.angle_gamma   90.00
#
_symmetry.space_group_name_H-M   'P 1'
#
loop_
_entity.id
_entity.type
_entity.pdbx_description
1 polymer ?
#
loop_
_entity_poly.entity_id
_entity_poly.type
_entity_poly.pdbx_seq_one_letter_code
_entity_poly.pdbx_strand_id
1 'polypeptide(L)'
;MRGVMIPVMRRERGERGYGQTMTEFAIVLPVLFMLMLGVLDGGLLMFSVGTARYATVEGARMAAQLGNAATTDDQSIRVIREHVGATGIFTVDEVDVYKLNQDANGNLTPDPVLFNRYRIDGTPMTLEPWVAASRNTGNGTSDFLGVTVHFTYSWKAGFLAPLGPLRSSVSHYIRLEPQSY
;
A
#
# COMPACT_ATOMS: atom_id res chain seq x y z
N MET A 1 52.37 -19.61 -76.83
CA MET A 1 51.05 -19.29 -76.24
C MET A 1 51.13 -19.57 -74.74
N ARG A 2 51.24 -18.53 -73.89
CA ARG A 2 51.29 -18.66 -72.43
C ARG A 2 49.91 -18.29 -71.88
N GLY A 3 49.20 -19.27 -71.33
CA GLY A 3 47.93 -19.04 -70.65
C GLY A 3 48.18 -18.34 -69.31
N VAL A 4 47.60 -17.16 -69.14
CA VAL A 4 47.60 -16.42 -67.88
C VAL A 4 46.45 -16.97 -67.03
N MET A 5 46.77 -17.68 -65.96
CA MET A 5 45.82 -17.99 -64.90
C MET A 5 45.67 -16.77 -64.00
N ILE A 6 44.47 -16.20 -63.95
CA ILE A 6 44.08 -15.17 -62.99
C ILE A 6 43.62 -15.90 -61.71
N PRO A 7 44.27 -15.69 -60.56
CA PRO A 7 43.78 -16.25 -59.31
C PRO A 7 42.56 -15.44 -58.87
N VAL A 8 41.39 -16.08 -58.92
CA VAL A 8 40.16 -15.52 -58.32
C VAL A 8 40.31 -15.62 -56.81
N MET A 9 40.65 -14.50 -56.17
CA MET A 9 40.57 -14.35 -54.71
C MET A 9 39.11 -14.54 -54.29
N ARG A 10 38.79 -15.73 -53.79
CA ARG A 10 37.51 -16.01 -53.14
C ARG A 10 37.52 -15.28 -51.79
N ARG A 11 36.93 -14.08 -51.78
CA ARG A 11 36.71 -13.30 -50.56
C ARG A 11 35.75 -14.11 -49.68
N GLU A 12 36.27 -14.73 -48.62
CA GLU A 12 35.46 -15.39 -47.61
C GLU A 12 34.50 -14.37 -47.01
N ARG A 13 33.24 -14.54 -47.39
CA ARG A 13 32.12 -13.76 -46.93
C ARG A 13 31.39 -14.67 -45.95
N GLY A 14 31.44 -14.36 -44.66
CA GLY A 14 30.36 -14.77 -43.76
C GLY A 14 30.75 -15.37 -42.43
N GLU A 15 31.21 -14.52 -41.50
CA GLU A 15 30.91 -14.71 -40.06
C GLU A 15 30.18 -13.47 -39.50
N ARG A 16 29.37 -12.81 -40.35
CA ARG A 16 28.64 -11.59 -39.98
C ARG A 16 27.42 -11.82 -39.08
N GLY A 17 27.03 -13.08 -38.86
CA GLY A 17 25.84 -13.43 -38.07
C GLY A 17 26.01 -13.25 -36.56
N TYR A 18 27.15 -13.66 -36.00
CA TYR A 18 27.32 -13.71 -34.54
C TYR A 18 27.37 -12.31 -33.89
N GLY A 19 28.04 -11.34 -34.51
CA GLY A 19 28.08 -9.96 -34.00
C GLY A 19 26.74 -9.22 -34.12
N GLN A 20 25.93 -9.56 -35.14
CA GLN A 20 24.60 -8.97 -35.33
C GLN A 20 23.61 -9.47 -34.27
N THR A 21 23.57 -10.78 -34.02
CA THR A 21 22.70 -11.37 -32.98
C THR A 21 23.06 -10.85 -31.58
N MET A 22 24.34 -10.67 -31.29
CA MET A 22 24.79 -10.12 -30.00
C MET A 22 24.35 -8.67 -29.83
N THR A 23 24.31 -7.89 -30.92
CA THR A 23 23.85 -6.49 -30.90
C THR A 23 22.33 -6.40 -30.72
N GLU A 24 21.57 -7.26 -31.40
CA GLU A 24 20.11 -7.31 -31.27
C GLU A 24 19.70 -7.70 -29.84
N PHE A 25 20.36 -8.71 -29.26
CA PHE A 25 20.14 -9.09 -27.86
C PHE A 25 20.49 -7.96 -26.88
N ALA A 26 21.59 -7.24 -27.12
CA ALA A 26 22.01 -6.12 -26.28
C ALA A 26 21.00 -4.96 -26.26
N ILE A 27 20.17 -4.80 -27.30
CA ILE A 27 19.12 -3.77 -27.35
C ILE A 27 17.83 -4.24 -26.65
N VAL A 28 17.49 -5.52 -26.78
CA VAL A 28 16.26 -6.08 -26.17
C VAL A 28 16.41 -6.25 -24.65
N LEU A 29 17.60 -6.62 -24.19
CA LEU A 29 17.84 -6.94 -22.78
C LEU A 29 17.53 -5.78 -21.80
N PRO A 30 17.93 -4.52 -22.05
CA PRO A 30 17.54 -3.38 -21.21
C PRO A 30 16.02 -3.18 -21.12
N VAL A 31 15.30 -3.36 -22.24
CA VAL A 31 13.83 -3.25 -22.28
C VAL A 31 13.21 -4.38 -21.46
N LEU A 32 13.72 -5.60 -21.59
CA LEU A 32 13.28 -6.74 -20.80
C LEU A 32 13.46 -6.50 -19.30
N PHE A 33 14.62 -6.01 -18.87
CA PHE A 33 14.88 -5.68 -17.47
C PHE A 33 13.97 -4.57 -16.95
N MET A 34 13.71 -3.53 -17.76
CA MET A 34 12.76 -2.48 -17.40
C MET A 34 11.35 -3.06 -17.16
N LEU A 35 10.88 -3.95 -18.03
CA LEU A 35 9.58 -4.61 -17.86
C LEU A 35 9.57 -5.52 -16.62
N MET A 36 10.60 -6.33 -16.41
CA MET A 36 10.70 -7.20 -15.24
C MET A 36 10.68 -6.42 -13.93
N LEU A 37 11.51 -5.37 -13.82
CA LEU A 37 11.54 -4.50 -12.65
C LEU A 37 10.22 -3.77 -12.45
N GLY A 38 9.55 -3.34 -13.53
CA GLY A 38 8.23 -2.71 -13.45
C GLY A 38 7.17 -3.65 -12.90
N VAL A 39 7.16 -4.91 -13.34
CA VAL A 39 6.24 -5.94 -12.81
C VAL A 39 6.53 -6.25 -11.34
N LEU A 40 7.81 -6.33 -10.95
CA LEU A 40 8.20 -6.54 -9.55
C LEU A 40 7.74 -5.39 -8.65
N ASP A 41 7.95 -4.14 -9.07
CA ASP A 41 7.50 -2.97 -8.31
C ASP A 41 5.97 -2.92 -8.21
N GLY A 42 5.27 -3.24 -9.30
CA GLY A 42 3.81 -3.41 -9.29
C GLY A 42 3.33 -4.47 -8.30
N GLY A 43 4.04 -5.60 -8.20
CA GLY A 43 3.77 -6.64 -7.21
C GLY A 43 3.97 -6.17 -5.78
N LEU A 44 5.06 -5.44 -5.49
CA LEU A 44 5.32 -4.84 -4.19
C LEU A 44 4.27 -3.79 -3.81
N LEU A 45 3.79 -3.01 -4.77
CA LEU A 45 2.71 -2.06 -4.56
C LEU A 45 1.41 -2.78 -4.18
N MET A 46 1.02 -3.82 -4.93
CA MET A 46 -0.19 -4.59 -4.63
C MET A 46 -0.11 -5.29 -3.27
N PHE A 47 1.06 -5.82 -2.93
CA PHE A 47 1.34 -6.35 -1.59
C PHE A 47 1.13 -5.28 -0.51
N SER A 48 1.66 -4.07 -0.72
CA SER A 48 1.51 -2.94 0.22
C SER A 48 0.05 -2.58 0.46
N VAL A 49 -0.76 -2.52 -0.61
CA VAL A 49 -2.22 -2.29 -0.53
C VAL A 49 -2.90 -3.39 0.28
N GLY A 50 -2.54 -4.66 0.02
CA GLY A 50 -3.07 -5.82 0.74
C GLY A 50 -2.75 -5.78 2.24
N THR A 51 -1.49 -5.49 2.60
CA THR A 51 -1.05 -5.36 3.99
C THR A 51 -1.74 -4.21 4.70
N ALA A 52 -1.83 -3.02 4.07
CA ALA A 52 -2.54 -1.87 4.64
C ALA A 52 -4.02 -2.19 4.90
N ARG A 53 -4.68 -2.86 3.95
CA ARG A 53 -6.07 -3.30 4.11
C ARG A 53 -6.24 -4.28 5.26
N TYR A 54 -5.39 -5.31 5.33
CA TYR A 54 -5.44 -6.29 6.40
C TYR A 54 -5.23 -5.64 7.78
N ALA A 55 -4.21 -4.79 7.90
CA ALA A 55 -3.93 -4.04 9.13
C ALA A 55 -5.11 -3.14 9.55
N THR A 56 -5.74 -2.45 8.59
CA THR A 56 -6.90 -1.58 8.86
C THR A 56 -8.09 -2.37 9.41
N VAL A 57 -8.37 -3.55 8.84
CA VAL A 57 -9.46 -4.43 9.33
C VAL A 57 -9.16 -4.92 10.74
N GLU A 58 -7.94 -5.38 11.00
CA GLU A 58 -7.58 -5.92 12.31
C GLU A 58 -7.54 -4.83 13.39
N GLY A 59 -7.08 -3.62 13.05
CA GLY A 59 -7.19 -2.44 13.91
C GLY A 59 -8.64 -2.06 14.22
N ALA A 60 -9.51 -2.05 13.21
CA ALA A 60 -10.94 -1.79 13.41
C ALA A 60 -11.61 -2.88 14.26
N ARG A 61 -11.24 -4.15 14.08
CA ARG A 61 -11.73 -5.26 14.90
C ARG A 61 -11.33 -5.10 16.37
N MET A 62 -10.08 -4.71 16.61
CA MET A 62 -9.59 -4.37 17.96
C MET A 62 -10.42 -3.23 18.56
N ALA A 63 -10.70 -2.19 17.77
CA ALA A 63 -11.52 -1.06 18.21
C ALA A 63 -12.94 -1.48 18.59
N ALA A 64 -13.56 -2.35 17.78
CA ALA A 64 -14.90 -2.87 18.04
C ALA A 64 -14.98 -3.71 19.31
N GLN A 65 -13.99 -4.57 19.53
CA GLN A 65 -13.91 -5.48 20.68
C GLN A 65 -13.72 -4.71 22.00
N LEU A 66 -12.83 -3.70 22.01
CA LEU A 66 -12.56 -2.89 23.21
C LEU A 66 -13.60 -1.80 23.44
N GLY A 67 -14.32 -1.39 22.40
CA GLY A 67 -15.46 -0.50 22.48
C GLY A 67 -15.10 0.89 23.04
N ASN A 68 -15.45 1.12 24.30
CA ASN A 68 -15.25 2.39 25.01
C ASN A 68 -14.13 2.34 26.06
N ALA A 69 -13.30 1.29 26.08
CA ALA A 69 -12.12 1.26 26.94
C ALA A 69 -11.18 2.42 26.59
N ALA A 70 -10.60 3.08 27.59
CA ALA A 70 -9.75 4.27 27.37
C ALA A 70 -8.53 4.00 26.46
N THR A 71 -8.06 2.75 26.41
CA THR A 71 -6.91 2.32 25.61
C THR A 71 -7.26 1.85 24.20
N THR A 72 -8.52 1.95 23.77
CA THR A 72 -9.01 1.36 22.51
C THR A 72 -8.21 1.85 21.30
N ASP A 73 -7.95 3.14 21.19
CA ASP A 73 -7.27 3.71 20.03
C ASP A 73 -5.79 3.34 20.01
N ASP A 74 -5.12 3.41 21.17
CA ASP A 74 -3.73 2.96 21.33
C ASP A 74 -3.54 1.49 20.93
N GLN A 75 -4.44 0.60 21.38
CA GLN A 75 -4.37 -0.83 21.04
C GLN A 75 -4.63 -1.05 19.54
N SER A 76 -5.60 -0.34 18.96
CA SER A 76 -5.93 -0.45 17.54
C SER A 76 -4.77 0.00 16.65
N ILE A 77 -4.14 1.13 16.98
CA ILE A 77 -2.99 1.67 16.25
C ILE A 77 -1.76 0.78 16.45
N ARG A 78 -1.55 0.22 17.64
CA ARG A 78 -0.46 -0.73 17.89
C ARG A 78 -0.56 -1.95 16.98
N VAL A 79 -1.76 -2.53 16.87
CA VAL A 79 -2.01 -3.67 15.97
C VAL A 79 -1.76 -3.30 14.51
N ILE A 80 -2.18 -2.11 14.06
CA ILE A 80 -1.88 -1.62 12.71
C ILE A 80 -0.36 -1.52 12.50
N ARG A 81 0.36 -0.94 13.47
CA ARG A 81 1.82 -0.81 13.43
C ARG A 81 2.54 -2.15 13.33
N GLU A 82 2.13 -3.14 14.11
CA GLU A 82 2.74 -4.48 14.12
C GLU A 82 2.65 -5.14 12.74
N HIS A 83 1.52 -5.00 12.05
CA HIS A 83 1.32 -5.57 10.72
C HIS A 83 2.06 -4.82 9.62
N VAL A 84 2.06 -3.49 9.66
CA VAL A 84 2.67 -2.68 8.59
C VAL A 84 4.19 -2.57 8.75
N GLY A 85 4.66 -2.36 9.97
CA GLY A 85 6.08 -2.18 10.30
C GLY A 85 6.94 -3.42 10.01
N ALA A 86 6.34 -4.61 9.96
CA ALA A 86 7.05 -5.84 9.63
C ALA A 86 7.62 -5.88 8.20
N THR A 87 7.08 -5.08 7.28
CA THR A 87 7.41 -5.19 5.84
C THR A 87 8.50 -4.22 5.40
N GLY A 88 8.51 -2.98 5.89
CA GLY A 88 9.41 -1.91 5.45
C GLY A 88 9.26 -1.49 3.98
N ILE A 89 8.23 -1.96 3.28
CA ILE A 89 8.03 -1.72 1.84
C ILE A 89 7.42 -0.35 1.59
N PHE A 90 6.51 0.07 2.46
CA PHE A 90 5.77 1.33 2.42
C PHE A 90 5.75 1.98 3.81
N THR A 91 5.38 3.26 3.89
CA THR A 91 5.27 4.00 5.16
C THR A 91 3.83 4.40 5.43
N VAL A 92 3.40 4.36 6.70
CA VAL A 92 2.10 4.90 7.13
C VAL A 92 2.31 6.32 7.61
N ASP A 93 1.59 7.24 7.01
CA ASP A 93 1.70 8.68 7.30
C ASP A 93 0.72 9.10 8.41
N GLU A 94 -0.50 8.55 8.36
CA GLU A 94 -1.61 8.93 9.24
C GLU A 94 -2.57 7.73 9.41
N VAL A 95 -3.12 7.59 10.62
CA VAL A 95 -4.20 6.66 10.96
C VAL A 95 -5.35 7.47 11.55
N ASP A 96 -6.50 7.41 10.90
CA ASP A 96 -7.71 8.07 11.34
C ASP A 96 -8.65 7.10 12.04
N VAL A 97 -9.23 7.55 13.15
CA VAL A 97 -10.31 6.87 13.86
C VAL A 97 -11.46 7.85 14.04
N TYR A 98 -12.63 7.52 13.51
CA TYR A 98 -13.75 8.46 13.47
C TYR A 98 -15.11 7.79 13.60
N LYS A 99 -16.08 8.59 14.04
CA LYS A 99 -17.47 8.14 14.14
C LYS A 99 -18.11 8.11 12.76
N LEU A 100 -18.93 7.09 12.53
CA LEU A 100 -19.82 7.01 11.38
C LEU A 100 -21.26 7.25 11.84
N ASN A 101 -21.96 8.13 11.13
CA ASN A 101 -23.39 8.35 11.27
C ASN A 101 -24.14 7.41 10.31
N GLN A 102 -25.16 6.74 10.82
CA GLN A 102 -26.04 5.89 10.03
C GLN A 102 -27.32 6.65 9.68
N ASP A 103 -27.64 6.76 8.39
CA ASP A 103 -28.90 7.34 7.94
C ASP A 103 -30.07 6.35 8.02
N ALA A 104 -31.29 6.83 7.72
CA ALA A 104 -32.50 5.98 7.75
C ALA A 104 -32.47 4.81 6.75
N ASN A 105 -31.60 4.86 5.74
CA ASN A 105 -31.42 3.81 4.74
C ASN A 105 -30.28 2.84 5.11
N GLY A 106 -29.64 3.04 6.26
CA GLY A 106 -28.53 2.22 6.73
C GLY A 106 -27.18 2.60 6.13
N ASN A 107 -27.09 3.68 5.35
CA ASN A 107 -25.83 4.15 4.79
C ASN A 107 -24.97 4.82 5.87
N LEU A 108 -23.67 4.54 5.85
CA LEU A 108 -22.71 5.04 6.83
C LEU A 108 -21.91 6.20 6.22
N THR A 109 -21.90 7.34 6.92
CA THR A 109 -21.14 8.53 6.51
C THR A 109 -20.24 9.01 7.65
N PRO A 110 -18.97 9.39 7.38
CA PRO A 110 -18.09 9.95 8.40
C PRO A 110 -18.68 11.21 9.05
N ASP A 111 -18.59 11.28 10.37
CA ASP A 111 -18.87 12.50 11.12
C ASP A 111 -17.71 13.50 10.94
N PRO A 112 -17.97 14.74 10.50
CA PRO A 112 -16.90 15.71 10.24
C PRO A 112 -16.28 16.29 11.52
N VAL A 113 -16.91 16.12 12.68
CA VAL A 113 -16.46 16.66 13.97
C VAL A 113 -15.77 15.58 14.81
N LEU A 114 -16.35 14.38 14.84
CA LEU A 114 -15.87 13.27 15.67
C LEU A 114 -14.80 12.45 14.93
N PHE A 115 -13.66 13.09 14.69
CA PHE A 115 -12.58 12.59 13.86
C PHE A 115 -11.23 12.76 14.57
N ASN A 116 -10.61 11.66 14.97
CA ASN A 116 -9.28 11.66 15.57
C ASN A 116 -8.24 11.25 14.54
N ARG A 117 -7.08 11.92 14.55
CA ARG A 117 -5.95 11.64 13.65
C ARG A 117 -4.73 11.31 14.46
N TYR A 118 -4.09 10.22 14.10
CA TYR A 118 -2.93 9.71 14.80
C TYR A 118 -1.79 9.45 13.84
N ARG A 119 -0.56 9.60 14.35
CA ARG A 119 0.59 8.96 13.74
C ARG A 119 0.57 7.46 14.02
N ILE A 120 1.34 6.72 13.24
CA ILE A 120 1.50 5.27 13.43
C ILE A 120 2.08 4.91 14.81
N ASP A 121 2.75 5.85 15.48
CA ASP A 121 3.25 5.71 16.85
C ASP A 121 2.17 5.87 17.95
N GLY A 122 0.92 6.20 17.57
CA GLY A 122 -0.20 6.45 18.47
C GLY A 122 -0.28 7.90 18.94
N THR A 123 0.67 8.75 18.57
CA THR A 123 0.62 10.15 18.96
C THR A 123 -0.50 10.88 18.21
N PRO A 124 -1.38 11.63 18.92
CA PRO A 124 -2.42 12.40 18.27
C PRO A 124 -1.81 13.56 17.46
N MET A 125 -2.25 13.72 16.22
CA MET A 125 -1.83 14.80 15.31
C MET A 125 -2.67 16.07 15.49
N THR A 126 -3.88 15.92 16.02
CA THR A 126 -4.82 16.98 16.33
C THR A 126 -5.40 16.76 17.72
N LEU A 127 -6.24 17.68 18.19
CA LEU A 127 -7.13 17.38 19.31
C LEU A 127 -7.94 16.12 18.98
N GLU A 128 -8.28 15.33 20.01
CA GLU A 128 -9.09 14.10 19.91
C GLU A 128 -10.55 14.41 20.27
N PRO A 129 -11.38 14.90 19.33
CA PRO A 129 -12.77 15.24 19.61
C PRO A 129 -13.64 14.01 19.96
N TRP A 130 -13.20 12.80 19.65
CA TRP A 130 -13.94 11.56 19.88
C TRP A 130 -13.12 10.51 20.63
N VAL A 131 -12.80 10.81 21.89
CA VAL A 131 -12.07 9.89 22.78
C VAL A 131 -12.81 8.57 22.96
N ALA A 132 -12.07 7.47 23.12
CA ALA A 132 -12.65 6.13 23.26
C ALA A 132 -13.69 6.03 24.40
N ALA A 133 -13.44 6.67 25.54
CA ALA A 133 -14.32 6.62 26.70
C ALA A 133 -15.72 7.26 26.47
N SER A 134 -15.90 8.11 25.45
CA SER A 134 -17.19 8.73 25.15
C SER A 134 -18.04 7.95 24.15
N ARG A 135 -17.54 6.81 23.65
CA ARG A 135 -18.21 5.97 22.65
C ARG A 135 -19.41 5.25 23.24
N ASN A 136 -20.51 5.20 22.48
CA ASN A 136 -21.68 4.42 22.86
C ASN A 136 -21.47 2.94 22.49
N THR A 137 -21.47 2.07 23.49
CA THR A 137 -21.39 0.62 23.37
C THR A 137 -22.64 -0.07 23.96
N GLY A 138 -23.77 0.63 24.00
CA GLY A 138 -25.04 0.09 24.48
C GLY A 138 -25.66 -0.92 23.50
N ASN A 139 -26.31 -1.96 24.03
CA ASN A 139 -26.99 -2.95 23.21
C ASN A 139 -28.07 -2.31 22.31
N GLY A 140 -27.97 -2.50 21.00
CA GLY A 140 -28.86 -1.91 20.01
C GLY A 140 -28.56 -0.44 19.65
N THR A 141 -27.77 0.28 20.44
CA THR A 141 -27.39 1.69 20.21
C THR A 141 -25.90 1.92 19.98
N SER A 142 -25.10 0.85 19.84
CA SER A 142 -23.65 0.98 19.63
C SER A 142 -23.32 1.83 18.40
N ASP A 143 -22.32 2.71 18.57
CA ASP A 143 -21.79 3.56 17.52
C ASP A 143 -21.13 2.73 16.39
N PHE A 144 -21.06 3.32 15.21
CA PHE A 144 -20.23 2.83 14.10
C PHE A 144 -18.90 3.59 14.09
N LEU A 145 -17.83 2.86 13.85
CA LEU A 145 -16.46 3.36 13.84
C LEU A 145 -15.84 3.11 12.48
N GLY A 146 -15.18 4.12 11.94
CA GLY A 146 -14.32 4.02 10.77
C GLY A 146 -12.85 4.11 11.16
N VAL A 147 -12.04 3.21 10.62
CA VAL A 147 -10.58 3.32 10.64
C VAL A 147 -10.10 3.58 9.22
N THR A 148 -9.23 4.57 9.03
CA THR A 148 -8.58 4.82 7.74
C THR A 148 -7.07 4.90 7.92
N VAL A 149 -6.32 4.18 7.10
CA VAL A 149 -4.85 4.19 7.10
C VAL A 149 -4.38 4.86 5.81
N HIS A 150 -3.66 5.97 5.96
CA HIS A 150 -2.99 6.67 4.86
C HIS A 150 -1.55 6.22 4.77
N PHE A 151 -1.13 5.83 3.57
CA PHE A 151 0.20 5.30 3.35
C PHE A 151 0.83 5.80 2.06
N THR A 152 2.15 5.83 2.08
CA THR A 152 2.99 6.24 0.98
C THR A 152 3.86 5.07 0.51
N TYR A 153 3.78 4.76 -0.77
CA TYR A 153 4.63 3.79 -1.45
C TYR A 153 5.64 4.51 -2.36
N SER A 154 6.92 4.28 -2.11
CA SER A 154 8.01 4.80 -2.96
C SER A 154 8.50 3.70 -3.89
N TRP A 155 8.49 3.99 -5.20
CA TRP A 155 9.00 3.09 -6.25
C TRP A 155 10.42 2.63 -5.93
N LYS A 156 10.66 1.31 -5.99
CA LYS A 156 11.99 0.73 -5.78
C LYS A 156 12.75 0.64 -7.09
N ALA A 157 12.03 0.52 -8.20
CA ALA A 157 12.60 0.62 -9.53
C ALA A 157 12.98 2.08 -9.82
N GLY A 158 14.29 2.38 -9.82
CA GLY A 158 14.78 3.76 -9.96
C GLY A 158 14.31 4.50 -11.22
N PHE A 159 13.99 3.79 -12.31
CA PHE A 159 13.44 4.42 -13.52
C PHE A 159 11.99 4.89 -13.35
N LEU A 160 11.26 4.42 -12.33
CA LEU A 160 9.94 4.90 -11.93
C LEU A 160 10.01 6.04 -10.90
N ALA A 161 11.18 6.33 -10.32
CA ALA A 161 11.35 7.41 -9.34
C ALA A 161 10.82 8.79 -9.81
N PRO A 162 10.93 9.19 -11.11
CA PRO A 162 10.35 10.44 -11.60
C PRO A 162 8.83 10.54 -11.47
N LEU A 163 8.11 9.42 -11.31
CA LEU A 163 6.67 9.41 -11.06
C LEU A 163 6.30 9.92 -9.66
N GLY A 164 7.29 10.05 -8.77
CA GLY A 164 7.08 10.43 -7.38
C GLY A 164 6.43 9.30 -6.56
N PRO A 165 6.40 9.44 -5.22
CA PRO A 165 5.78 8.44 -4.37
C PRO A 165 4.26 8.41 -4.55
N LEU A 166 3.69 7.21 -4.53
CA LEU A 166 2.24 7.01 -4.59
C LEU A 166 1.65 7.11 -3.18
N ARG A 167 0.70 8.02 -3.00
CA ARG A 167 -0.08 8.14 -1.76
C ARG A 167 -1.44 7.51 -1.94
N SER A 168 -1.86 6.70 -0.99
CA SER A 168 -3.16 6.02 -1.02
C SER A 168 -3.68 5.83 0.39
N SER A 169 -4.95 5.46 0.51
CA SER A 169 -5.62 5.23 1.78
C SER A 169 -6.53 4.02 1.71
N VAL A 170 -6.67 3.31 2.82
CA VAL A 170 -7.64 2.21 2.95
C VAL A 170 -8.51 2.46 4.16
N SER A 171 -9.82 2.28 3.99
CA SER A 171 -10.81 2.46 5.06
C SER A 171 -11.55 1.15 5.36
N HIS A 172 -11.89 0.95 6.63
CA HIS A 172 -12.79 -0.12 7.07
C HIS A 172 -13.78 0.40 8.12
N TYR A 173 -15.03 -0.02 8.00
CA TYR A 173 -16.14 0.41 8.86
C TYR A 173 -16.67 -0.77 9.64
N ILE A 174 -16.86 -0.60 10.93
CA ILE A 174 -17.33 -1.63 11.83
C ILE A 174 -18.24 -1.04 12.90
N ARG A 175 -19.15 -1.86 13.43
CA ARG A 175 -19.96 -1.49 14.59
C ARG A 175 -19.24 -1.88 15.88
N LEU A 176 -19.30 -1.04 16.90
CA LEU A 176 -18.75 -1.37 18.21
C LEU A 176 -19.55 -2.49 18.89
N GLU A 177 -18.85 -3.40 19.57
CA GLU A 177 -19.49 -4.50 20.31
C GLU A 177 -20.13 -3.97 21.60
N PRO A 178 -21.34 -4.47 21.96
CA PRO A 178 -21.95 -4.13 23.23
C PRO A 178 -21.08 -4.58 24.41
N GLN A 179 -20.84 -3.68 25.36
CA GLN A 179 -20.07 -4.00 26.56
C GLN A 179 -21.06 -4.35 27.68
N SER A 180 -21.08 -5.61 28.12
CA SER A 180 -21.80 -6.01 29.34
C SER A 180 -20.90 -5.73 30.54
N TYR A 181 -21.23 -4.68 31.30
CA TYR A 181 -20.60 -4.41 32.59
C TYR A 181 -21.29 -5.20 33.71
#